data_AF-A0A1Q8KL12-F1
#
_entry.id   AF-A0A1Q8KL12-F1
#
_cell.length_a   1.000
_cell.length_b   1.000
_cell.length_c   1.000
_cell.angle_alpha   90.00
_cell.angle_beta   90.00
_cell.angle_gamma   90.00
#
_symmetry.space_group_name_H-M   'P 1'
#
loop_
_entity.id
_entity.type
_entity.pdbx_description
1 polymer ?
#
loop_
_entity_poly.entity_id
_entity_poly.type
_entity_poly.pdbx_seq_one_letter_code
_entity_poly.pdbx_strand_id
1 'polypeptide(L)'
;MDDRPGDQVAGNRARQREIYGEPLGERVRRLTSGLGITQARLASALGLSPAMLSQLSGARRVKIGDPAVLGRMVALDRRVARGPVPPGEIETLLDRVRSGSAVPWGPVPAGDCRCGAAGPGLAGPDRLPGGAPVVPGAPGASGAPVVPVRTAVVPHPRRPAASAPTADDALRGVSAPARLVAAAAELDPSFPEIADVLRRAAASRR
;
A
#
# COMPACT_ATOMS: atom_id res chain seq x y z
N MET A 1 11.55 -39.72 -6.29
CA MET A 1 12.24 -38.85 -7.26
C MET A 1 12.50 -37.55 -6.55
N ASP A 2 13.75 -37.28 -6.21
CA ASP A 2 14.12 -36.05 -5.52
C ASP A 2 14.33 -34.94 -6.55
N ASP A 3 13.43 -33.95 -6.55
CA ASP A 3 13.56 -32.72 -7.32
C ASP A 3 14.89 -32.04 -6.99
N ARG A 4 15.83 -32.03 -7.94
CA ARG A 4 17.13 -31.40 -7.71
C ARG A 4 16.92 -29.90 -7.46
N PRO A 5 17.69 -29.25 -6.56
CA PRO A 5 17.49 -27.84 -6.25
C PRO A 5 17.53 -26.90 -7.45
N GLY A 6 18.27 -27.25 -8.51
CA GLY A 6 18.31 -26.49 -9.77
C GLY A 6 17.01 -26.55 -10.57
N ASP A 7 16.35 -27.72 -10.59
CA ASP A 7 15.11 -27.95 -11.34
C ASP A 7 13.95 -27.16 -10.70
N GLN A 8 13.89 -27.14 -9.36
CA GLN A 8 12.95 -26.30 -8.60
C GLN A 8 13.15 -24.79 -8.88
N VAL A 9 14.40 -24.32 -8.95
CA VAL A 9 14.71 -22.91 -9.26
C VAL A 9 14.32 -22.57 -10.71
N ALA A 10 14.52 -23.49 -11.65
CA ALA A 10 14.09 -23.31 -13.04
C ALA A 10 12.55 -23.23 -13.15
N GLY A 11 11.83 -24.16 -12.52
CA GLY A 11 10.36 -24.15 -12.46
C GLY A 11 9.80 -22.89 -11.79
N ASN A 12 10.43 -22.42 -10.71
CA ASN A 12 10.05 -21.17 -10.05
C ASN A 12 10.27 -19.93 -10.94
N ARG A 13 11.33 -19.89 -11.76
CA ARG A 13 11.54 -18.81 -12.75
C ARG A 13 10.48 -18.84 -13.86
N ALA A 14 10.10 -20.02 -14.33
CA ALA A 14 9.02 -20.18 -15.29
C ALA A 14 7.70 -19.64 -14.70
N ARG A 15 7.35 -20.04 -13.47
CA ARG A 15 6.14 -19.55 -12.80
C ARG A 15 6.18 -18.07 -12.43
N GLN A 16 7.35 -17.48 -12.16
CA GLN A 16 7.47 -16.03 -12.05
C GLN A 16 7.17 -15.34 -13.39
N ARG A 17 7.63 -15.89 -14.53
CA ARG A 17 7.31 -15.38 -15.87
C ARG A 17 5.82 -15.49 -16.18
N GLU A 18 5.15 -16.60 -15.83
CA GLU A 18 3.70 -16.77 -15.96
C GLU A 18 2.93 -15.68 -15.20
N ILE A 19 3.34 -15.36 -13.96
CA ILE A 19 2.59 -14.44 -13.07
C ILE A 19 2.92 -12.96 -13.33
N TYR A 20 4.18 -12.64 -13.65
CA TYR A 20 4.70 -11.26 -13.70
C TYR A 20 5.19 -10.81 -15.07
N GLY A 21 5.07 -11.66 -16.10
CA GLY A 21 5.55 -11.43 -17.47
C GLY A 21 7.05 -11.71 -17.66
N GLU A 22 7.87 -11.57 -16.61
CA GLU A 22 9.30 -11.89 -16.63
C GLU A 22 9.78 -12.41 -15.25
N PRO A 23 10.91 -13.15 -15.18
CA PRO A 23 11.53 -13.52 -13.92
C PRO A 23 11.98 -12.29 -13.13
N LEU A 24 11.67 -12.25 -11.82
CA LEU A 24 11.90 -11.07 -10.99
C LEU A 24 13.38 -10.70 -10.86
N GLY A 25 14.30 -11.67 -10.97
CA GLY A 25 15.73 -11.42 -10.96
C GLY A 25 16.22 -10.54 -12.12
N GLU A 26 15.67 -10.69 -13.32
CA GLU A 26 16.06 -9.86 -14.47
C GLU A 26 15.50 -8.44 -14.34
N ARG A 27 14.26 -8.28 -13.86
CA ARG A 27 13.68 -6.98 -13.52
C ARG A 27 14.51 -6.26 -12.45
N VAL A 28 14.90 -6.96 -11.39
CA VAL A 28 15.77 -6.42 -10.33
C VAL A 28 17.13 -5.98 -10.88
N ARG A 29 17.81 -6.80 -11.70
CA ARG A 29 19.09 -6.44 -12.33
C ARG A 29 18.94 -5.19 -13.20
N ARG A 30 17.92 -5.16 -14.07
CA ARG A 30 17.58 -4.03 -14.96
C ARG A 30 17.41 -2.73 -14.17
N LEU A 31 16.66 -2.77 -13.07
CA LEU A 31 16.46 -1.62 -12.18
C LEU A 31 17.75 -1.20 -11.46
N THR A 32 18.52 -2.13 -10.87
CA THR A 32 19.78 -1.78 -10.20
C THR A 32 20.81 -1.19 -11.15
N SER A 33 20.92 -1.71 -12.38
CA SER A 33 21.84 -1.19 -13.40
C SER A 33 21.36 0.14 -13.99
N GLY A 34 20.07 0.27 -14.32
CA GLY A 34 19.52 1.51 -14.89
C GLY A 34 19.46 2.69 -13.92
N LEU A 35 19.47 2.42 -12.61
CA LEU A 35 19.53 3.44 -11.55
C LEU A 35 20.93 3.58 -10.92
N GLY A 36 21.89 2.69 -11.21
CA GLY A 36 23.21 2.70 -10.56
C GLY A 36 23.18 2.49 -9.04
N ILE A 37 22.21 1.70 -8.52
CA ILE A 37 22.02 1.47 -7.09
C ILE A 37 22.21 0.01 -6.68
N THR A 38 22.52 -0.21 -5.39
CA THR A 38 22.61 -1.56 -4.82
C THR A 38 21.23 -2.20 -4.66
N GLN A 39 21.20 -3.54 -4.67
CA GLN A 39 19.98 -4.32 -4.42
C GLN A 39 19.38 -4.02 -3.04
N ALA A 40 20.20 -3.71 -2.02
CA ALA A 40 19.70 -3.32 -0.70
C ALA A 40 18.96 -1.97 -0.73
N ARG A 41 19.49 -0.97 -1.44
CA ARG A 41 18.84 0.34 -1.60
C ARG A 41 17.54 0.23 -2.42
N LEU A 42 17.52 -0.61 -3.45
CA LEU A 42 16.29 -0.97 -4.16
C LEU A 42 15.26 -1.65 -3.23
N ALA A 43 15.67 -2.61 -2.38
CA ALA A 43 14.78 -3.26 -1.42
C ALA A 43 14.10 -2.25 -0.48
N SER A 44 14.89 -1.33 0.10
CA SER A 44 14.39 -0.25 0.96
C SER A 44 13.44 0.73 0.27
N ALA A 45 13.61 0.99 -1.03
CA ALA A 45 12.67 1.79 -1.82
C ALA A 45 11.38 1.02 -2.14
N LEU A 46 11.48 -0.28 -2.39
CA LEU A 46 10.34 -1.17 -2.65
C LEU A 46 9.53 -1.53 -1.39
N GLY A 47 10.04 -1.24 -0.18
CA GLY A 47 9.42 -1.65 1.08
C GLY A 47 9.66 -3.13 1.43
N LEU A 48 10.72 -3.74 0.88
CA LEU A 48 11.11 -5.13 1.14
C LEU A 48 12.36 -5.21 2.01
N SER A 49 12.51 -6.30 2.75
CA SER A 49 13.82 -6.64 3.34
C SER A 49 14.80 -7.08 2.23
N PRO A 50 16.11 -6.78 2.36
CA PRO A 50 17.12 -7.24 1.39
C PRO A 50 17.13 -8.76 1.22
N ALA A 51 16.87 -9.51 2.30
CA ALA A 51 16.71 -10.95 2.28
C ALA A 51 15.52 -11.38 1.40
N MET A 52 14.33 -10.77 1.56
CA MET A 52 13.17 -11.11 0.73
C MET A 52 13.41 -10.81 -0.76
N LEU A 53 14.06 -9.69 -1.07
CA LEU A 53 14.43 -9.36 -2.45
C LEU A 53 15.44 -10.36 -3.03
N SER A 54 16.40 -10.84 -2.22
CA SER A 54 17.34 -11.91 -2.60
C SER A 54 16.64 -13.25 -2.86
N GLN A 55 15.61 -13.61 -2.07
CA GLN A 55 14.82 -14.82 -2.31
C GLN A 55 13.99 -14.74 -3.60
N LEU A 56 13.41 -13.57 -3.91
CA LEU A 56 12.66 -13.34 -5.15
C LEU A 56 13.57 -13.31 -6.38
N SER A 57 14.68 -12.58 -6.31
CA SER A 57 15.68 -12.48 -7.39
C SER A 57 16.32 -13.84 -7.71
N GLY A 58 16.66 -14.61 -6.68
CA GLY A 58 17.16 -15.98 -6.82
C GLY A 58 16.09 -17.03 -7.18
N ALA A 59 14.83 -16.65 -7.39
CA ALA A 59 13.69 -17.53 -7.64
C ALA A 59 13.49 -18.67 -6.62
N ARG A 60 13.98 -18.49 -5.39
CA ARG A 60 13.63 -19.34 -4.23
C ARG A 60 12.25 -19.00 -3.68
N ARG A 61 11.72 -17.81 -4.00
CA ARG A 61 10.33 -17.41 -3.76
C ARG A 61 9.67 -16.99 -5.07
N VAL A 62 8.49 -17.55 -5.34
CA VAL A 62 7.72 -17.23 -6.55
C VAL A 62 6.89 -15.95 -6.38
N LYS A 63 6.00 -15.91 -5.38
CA LYS A 63 5.01 -14.82 -5.22
C LYS A 63 5.53 -13.67 -4.34
N ILE A 64 5.24 -12.45 -4.76
CA ILE A 64 5.26 -11.24 -3.93
C ILE A 64 4.02 -11.25 -3.03
N GLY A 65 4.18 -10.90 -1.74
CA GLY A 65 3.09 -10.95 -0.75
C GLY A 65 2.31 -9.64 -0.63
N ASP A 66 2.99 -8.50 -0.73
CA ASP A 66 2.39 -7.17 -0.73
C ASP A 66 2.21 -6.69 -2.18
N PRO A 67 0.97 -6.45 -2.67
CA PRO A 67 0.75 -5.93 -4.02
C PRO A 67 1.36 -4.53 -4.24
N ALA A 68 1.57 -3.74 -3.18
CA ALA A 68 2.13 -2.40 -3.32
C ALA A 68 3.59 -2.41 -3.80
N VAL A 69 4.36 -3.44 -3.41
CA VAL A 69 5.71 -3.70 -3.91
C VAL A 69 5.74 -3.79 -5.43
N LEU A 70 4.77 -4.49 -6.04
CA LEU A 70 4.70 -4.64 -7.50
C LEU A 70 4.38 -3.29 -8.17
N GLY A 71 3.48 -2.49 -7.60
CA GLY A 71 3.20 -1.14 -8.09
C GLY A 71 4.43 -0.23 -8.02
N ARG A 72 5.22 -0.30 -6.94
CA ARG A 72 6.51 0.41 -6.82
C ARG A 72 7.53 -0.03 -7.86
N MET A 73 7.66 -1.34 -8.14
CA MET A 73 8.53 -1.85 -9.20
C MET A 73 8.11 -1.29 -10.57
N VAL A 74 6.84 -1.40 -10.93
CA VAL A 74 6.30 -0.90 -12.21
C VAL A 74 6.49 0.62 -12.36
N ALA A 75 6.39 1.39 -11.27
CA ALA A 75 6.68 2.81 -11.28
C ALA A 75 8.16 3.11 -11.60
N LEU A 76 9.09 2.34 -11.04
CA LEU A 76 10.53 2.46 -11.34
C LEU A 76 10.84 2.01 -12.77
N ASP A 77 10.29 0.89 -13.24
CA ASP A 77 10.47 0.40 -14.62
C ASP A 77 10.02 1.48 -15.63
N ARG A 78 8.86 2.09 -15.40
CA ARG A 78 8.34 3.22 -16.21
C ARG A 78 9.19 4.49 -16.13
N ARG A 79 9.99 4.70 -15.08
CA ARG A 79 10.94 5.84 -15.00
C ARG A 79 12.25 5.54 -15.72
N VAL A 80 12.78 4.33 -15.59
CA VAL A 80 14.01 3.88 -16.29
C VAL A 80 13.76 3.79 -17.80
N ALA A 81 12.58 3.35 -18.23
CA ALA A 81 12.19 3.30 -19.64
C ALA A 81 12.13 4.68 -20.34
N ARG A 82 12.04 5.79 -19.58
CA ARG A 82 12.10 7.16 -20.12
C ARG A 82 13.53 7.68 -20.31
N GLY A 83 14.55 6.87 -20.05
CA GLY A 83 15.96 7.26 -20.11
C GLY A 83 16.60 7.43 -18.72
N PRO A 84 17.89 7.77 -18.68
CA PRO A 84 18.68 7.78 -17.45
C PRO A 84 18.10 8.70 -16.35
N VAL A 85 18.45 8.38 -15.10
CA VAL A 85 18.17 9.22 -13.93
C VAL A 85 19.46 9.92 -13.53
N PRO A 86 19.53 11.26 -13.47
CA PRO A 86 20.68 11.96 -12.94
C PRO A 86 20.98 11.52 -11.50
N PRO A 87 22.25 11.31 -11.10
CA PRO A 87 22.57 10.76 -9.78
C PRO A 87 21.96 11.50 -8.58
N GLY A 88 21.85 12.82 -8.67
CA GLY A 88 21.23 13.67 -7.64
C GLY A 88 19.71 13.52 -7.51
N GLU A 89 19.01 13.04 -8.55
CA GLU A 89 17.56 12.82 -8.53
C GLU A 89 17.16 11.44 -7.96
N ILE A 90 18.10 10.51 -7.84
CA ILE A 90 17.79 9.11 -7.51
C ILE A 90 17.12 9.01 -6.12
N GLU A 91 17.63 9.67 -5.08
CA GLU A 91 16.99 9.58 -3.76
C GLU A 91 15.58 10.18 -3.76
N THR A 92 15.39 11.34 -4.40
CA THR A 92 14.05 11.94 -4.55
C THR A 92 13.09 11.04 -5.32
N LEU A 93 13.56 10.27 -6.30
CA LEU A 93 12.78 9.25 -7.00
C LEU A 93 12.44 8.07 -6.09
N LEU A 94 13.43 7.51 -5.37
CA LEU A 94 13.24 6.35 -4.50
C LEU A 94 12.33 6.67 -3.31
N ASP A 95 12.45 7.85 -2.70
CA ASP A 95 11.58 8.30 -1.62
C ASP A 95 10.17 8.63 -2.12
N ARG A 96 10.02 9.18 -3.34
CA ARG A 96 8.70 9.34 -3.98
C ARG A 96 8.03 7.99 -4.24
N VAL A 97 8.79 6.97 -4.61
CA VAL A 97 8.26 5.61 -4.82
C VAL A 97 7.96 4.89 -3.49
N ARG A 98 8.75 5.14 -2.44
CA ARG A 98 8.48 4.58 -1.09
C ARG A 98 7.21 5.19 -0.50
N SER A 99 7.09 6.52 -0.53
CA SER A 99 5.97 7.30 0.01
C SER A 99 4.72 7.27 -0.89
N GLY A 100 4.91 7.06 -2.19
CA GLY A 100 3.82 6.84 -3.13
C GLY A 100 3.11 5.52 -2.83
N SER A 101 1.85 5.61 -2.41
CA SER A 101 0.98 4.43 -2.42
C SER A 101 0.90 3.89 -3.83
N ALA A 102 1.16 2.59 -4.00
CA ALA A 102 0.81 1.90 -5.22
C ALA A 102 -0.71 1.90 -5.33
N VAL A 103 -1.25 2.81 -6.15
CA VAL A 103 -2.69 2.96 -6.36
C VAL A 103 -3.26 1.60 -6.78
N PRO A 104 -4.11 0.95 -5.95
CA PRO A 104 -4.70 -0.31 -6.31
C PRO A 104 -5.78 -0.05 -7.36
N TRP A 105 -5.51 -0.41 -8.61
CA TRP A 105 -6.46 -0.47 -9.74
C TRP A 105 -7.60 0.56 -9.67
N GLY A 106 -7.23 1.83 -9.77
CA GLY A 106 -8.15 2.96 -9.93
C GLY A 106 -7.62 3.93 -10.98
N PRO A 107 -8.42 4.90 -11.44
CA PRO A 107 -7.95 5.93 -12.35
C PRO A 107 -6.74 6.64 -11.74
N VAL A 108 -5.74 6.94 -12.57
CA VAL A 108 -4.61 7.77 -12.16
C VAL A 108 -5.17 9.08 -11.59
N PRO A 109 -4.73 9.54 -10.40
CA PRO A 109 -5.10 10.87 -9.95
C PRO A 109 -4.61 11.86 -11.01
N ALA A 110 -5.55 12.57 -11.64
CA ALA A 110 -5.22 13.74 -12.44
C ALA A 110 -4.35 14.63 -11.55
N GLY A 111 -3.17 15.01 -12.07
CA GLY A 111 -2.06 15.42 -11.22
C GLY A 111 -2.38 16.60 -10.31
N ASP A 112 -1.60 16.74 -9.24
CA ASP A 112 -1.57 17.93 -8.38
C ASP A 112 -1.11 19.16 -9.20
N CYS A 113 -2.01 19.70 -10.03
CA CYS A 113 -1.88 21.03 -10.64
C CYS A 113 -2.07 22.07 -9.54
N ARG A 114 -1.05 22.23 -8.70
CA ARG A 114 -1.02 23.21 -7.63
C ARG A 114 -0.65 24.59 -8.20
N CYS A 115 -1.58 25.19 -8.94
CA CYS A 115 -1.53 26.63 -9.20
C CYS A 115 -1.68 27.36 -7.85
N GLY A 116 -0.70 28.21 -7.53
CA GLY A 116 -0.64 28.88 -6.24
C GLY A 116 -1.66 30.01 -6.13
N ALA A 117 -2.29 30.11 -4.96
CA ALA A 117 -2.89 31.34 -4.46
C ALA A 117 -2.20 31.70 -3.12
N ALA A 118 -1.83 32.97 -2.97
CA ALA A 118 -1.10 33.46 -1.81
C ALA A 118 -1.97 33.58 -0.55
N GLY A 119 -1.33 33.74 0.62
CA GLY A 119 -1.99 34.18 1.86
C GLY A 119 -2.52 35.61 1.77
N PRO A 120 -3.19 36.14 2.82
CA PRO A 120 -2.67 36.26 4.19
C PRO A 120 -3.49 35.44 5.21
N GLY A 121 -3.20 35.33 6.51
CA GLY A 121 -2.38 36.16 7.44
C GLY A 121 -3.27 36.63 8.61
N LEU A 122 -2.70 36.88 9.80
CA LEU A 122 -3.35 37.11 11.12
C LEU A 122 -3.79 35.82 11.86
N ALA A 123 -3.68 35.66 13.19
CA ALA A 123 -2.91 36.38 14.22
C ALA A 123 -2.76 35.49 15.49
N GLY A 124 -1.77 35.76 16.34
CA GLY A 124 -1.74 35.28 17.75
C GLY A 124 -2.65 36.12 18.66
N PRO A 125 -2.65 35.95 20.01
CA PRO A 125 -1.52 35.57 20.88
C PRO A 125 -1.89 34.37 21.82
N ASP A 126 -1.28 34.05 22.98
CA ASP A 126 -0.19 34.65 23.77
C ASP A 126 0.68 33.59 24.53
N ARG A 127 1.02 33.80 25.81
CA ARG A 127 2.09 33.12 26.56
C ARG A 127 1.75 32.67 28.01
N LEU A 128 2.38 31.52 28.38
CA LEU A 128 3.03 31.22 29.68
C LEU A 128 2.13 30.95 30.93
N PRO A 129 2.69 30.51 32.09
CA PRO A 129 3.44 29.24 32.25
C PRO A 129 3.17 28.47 33.59
N GLY A 130 3.79 27.29 33.72
CA GLY A 130 4.34 26.82 35.02
C GLY A 130 3.55 25.75 35.77
N GLY A 131 4.28 24.89 36.51
CA GLY A 131 3.72 23.92 37.46
C GLY A 131 4.23 22.49 37.29
N ALA A 132 5.42 22.20 37.83
CA ALA A 132 5.86 20.82 38.08
C ALA A 132 5.50 20.41 39.51
N PRO A 133 5.08 19.16 39.77
CA PRO A 133 5.09 18.59 41.11
C PRO A 133 6.13 17.47 41.28
N VAL A 134 6.97 17.72 42.27
CA VAL A 134 7.88 16.86 43.04
C VAL A 134 7.41 15.41 43.25
N VAL A 135 8.37 14.48 43.22
CA VAL A 135 8.26 13.09 43.71
C VAL A 135 8.51 12.99 45.23
N PRO A 136 7.77 12.15 45.97
CA PRO A 136 8.23 11.55 47.22
C PRO A 136 8.52 10.04 47.07
N GLY A 137 9.43 9.53 47.90
CA GLY A 137 9.99 8.18 47.79
C GLY A 137 9.23 7.05 48.49
N ALA A 138 9.75 5.84 48.30
CA ALA A 138 9.38 4.57 48.95
C ALA A 138 9.80 4.55 50.46
N PRO A 139 9.60 3.48 51.29
CA PRO A 139 9.55 2.05 50.93
C PRO A 139 8.61 1.12 51.74
N GLY A 140 8.52 -0.15 51.32
CA GLY A 140 8.52 -1.27 52.27
C GLY A 140 7.41 -2.34 52.20
N ALA A 141 7.89 -3.60 52.29
CA ALA A 141 7.26 -4.77 52.93
C ALA A 141 6.54 -5.86 52.08
N SER A 142 6.97 -7.09 52.39
CA SER A 142 6.28 -8.39 52.29
C SER A 142 5.66 -8.86 50.96
N GLY A 143 6.34 -9.83 50.34
CA GLY A 143 5.72 -10.72 49.36
C GLY A 143 4.72 -11.67 50.02
N ALA A 144 3.58 -11.87 49.35
CA ALA A 144 2.59 -12.91 49.61
C ALA A 144 2.37 -13.72 48.31
N PRO A 145 1.97 -15.01 48.37
CA PRO A 145 2.03 -15.90 47.22
C PRO A 145 0.98 -15.58 46.15
N VAL A 146 1.42 -15.57 44.88
CA VAL A 146 0.53 -15.38 43.73
C VAL A 146 -0.20 -16.69 43.43
N VAL A 147 -1.52 -16.71 43.63
CA VAL A 147 -2.39 -17.84 43.27
C VAL A 147 -2.84 -17.67 41.81
N PRO A 148 -2.70 -18.67 40.93
CA PRO A 148 -3.11 -18.54 39.53
C PRO A 148 -4.64 -18.56 39.39
N VAL A 149 -5.23 -17.37 39.19
CA VAL A 149 -6.64 -17.24 38.79
C VAL A 149 -6.82 -17.81 37.38
N ARG A 150 -7.57 -18.92 37.27
CA ARG A 150 -8.00 -19.46 35.98
C ARG A 150 -9.07 -18.54 35.39
N THR A 151 -8.71 -17.75 34.39
CA THR A 151 -9.67 -16.93 33.63
C THR A 151 -10.63 -17.83 32.85
N ALA A 152 -11.89 -17.89 33.30
CA ALA A 152 -12.95 -18.51 32.53
C ALA A 152 -13.22 -17.67 31.27
N VAL A 153 -13.14 -18.29 30.10
CA VAL A 153 -13.51 -17.65 28.83
C VAL A 153 -15.03 -17.47 28.81
N VAL A 154 -15.50 -16.23 28.99
CA VAL A 154 -16.91 -15.89 28.85
C VAL A 154 -17.27 -15.86 27.35
N PRO A 155 -18.13 -16.78 26.85
CA PRO A 155 -18.54 -16.78 25.46
C PRO A 155 -19.34 -15.51 25.17
N HIS A 156 -18.78 -14.60 24.39
CA HIS A 156 -19.49 -13.41 23.95
C HIS A 156 -20.66 -13.80 23.03
N PRO A 157 -21.85 -13.21 23.19
CA PRO A 157 -22.96 -13.48 22.28
C PRO A 157 -22.57 -13.07 20.86
N ARG A 158 -22.78 -13.98 19.90
CA ARG A 158 -22.51 -13.71 18.48
C ARG A 158 -23.42 -12.57 18.02
N ARG A 159 -22.84 -11.39 17.81
CA ARG A 159 -23.49 -10.26 17.13
C ARG A 159 -24.02 -10.78 15.78
N PRO A 160 -25.30 -10.55 15.42
CA PRO A 160 -25.82 -11.00 14.13
C PRO A 160 -24.99 -10.39 13.02
N ALA A 161 -24.66 -11.19 12.01
CA ALA A 161 -23.91 -10.73 10.86
C ALA A 161 -24.74 -9.66 10.15
N ALA A 162 -24.26 -8.42 10.14
CA ALA A 162 -24.82 -7.40 9.27
C ALA A 162 -24.67 -7.90 7.83
N SER A 163 -25.76 -7.85 7.06
CA SER A 163 -25.73 -8.22 5.64
C SER A 163 -24.59 -7.49 4.94
N ALA A 164 -23.80 -8.21 4.15
CA ALA A 164 -22.70 -7.60 3.42
C ALA A 164 -23.23 -6.41 2.57
N PRO A 165 -22.53 -5.26 2.54
CA PRO A 165 -22.95 -4.11 1.76
C PRO A 165 -23.12 -4.53 0.30
N THR A 166 -24.20 -4.10 -0.33
CA THR A 166 -24.43 -4.36 -1.76
C THR A 166 -23.39 -3.63 -2.61
N ALA A 167 -23.25 -4.01 -3.88
CA ALA A 167 -22.37 -3.29 -4.80
C ALA A 167 -22.76 -1.80 -4.88
N ASP A 168 -24.06 -1.49 -4.82
CA ASP A 168 -24.59 -0.13 -4.78
C ASP A 168 -24.20 0.64 -3.49
N ASP A 169 -24.19 -0.02 -2.33
CA ASP A 169 -23.69 0.56 -1.07
C ASP A 169 -22.20 0.88 -1.14
N ALA A 170 -21.40 -0.03 -1.69
CA ALA A 170 -19.97 0.17 -1.87
C ALA A 170 -19.67 1.34 -2.81
N LEU A 171 -20.40 1.45 -3.93
CA LEU A 171 -20.26 2.56 -4.88
C LEU A 171 -20.59 3.92 -4.26
N ARG A 172 -21.64 3.99 -3.43
CA ARG A 172 -21.99 5.22 -2.66
C ARG A 172 -20.88 5.65 -1.70
N GLY A 173 -20.13 4.71 -1.12
CA GLY A 173 -18.99 5.01 -0.26
C GLY A 173 -17.79 5.63 -0.99
N VAL A 174 -17.69 5.48 -2.31
CA VAL A 174 -16.52 5.90 -3.11
C VAL A 174 -16.81 7.16 -3.96
N SER A 175 -18.07 7.46 -4.29
CA SER A 175 -18.40 8.69 -5.03
C SER A 175 -19.78 9.28 -4.72
N ALA A 176 -19.83 10.61 -4.79
CA ALA A 176 -21.06 11.38 -4.66
C ALA A 176 -22.06 11.03 -5.79
N PRO A 177 -23.39 10.98 -5.52
CA PRO A 177 -24.39 10.57 -6.51
C PRO A 177 -24.32 11.32 -7.85
N ALA A 178 -24.05 12.63 -7.83
CA ALA A 178 -23.91 13.44 -9.05
C ALA A 178 -22.76 12.97 -9.96
N ARG A 179 -21.64 12.49 -9.38
CA ARG A 179 -20.52 11.92 -10.17
C ARG A 179 -20.86 10.55 -10.74
N LEU A 180 -21.63 9.73 -10.00
CA LEU A 180 -22.10 8.43 -10.50
C LEU A 180 -23.03 8.61 -11.70
N VAL A 181 -23.92 9.61 -11.67
CA VAL A 181 -24.79 9.95 -12.83
C VAL A 181 -23.98 10.47 -14.02
N ALA A 182 -23.00 11.35 -13.81
CA ALA A 182 -22.14 11.82 -14.89
C ALA A 182 -21.32 10.68 -15.53
N ALA A 183 -20.74 9.79 -14.71
CA ALA A 183 -20.02 8.62 -15.19
C ALA A 183 -20.93 7.62 -15.92
N ALA A 184 -22.20 7.50 -15.52
CA ALA A 184 -23.17 6.69 -16.23
C ALA A 184 -23.43 7.24 -17.65
N ALA A 185 -23.60 8.55 -17.80
CA ALA A 185 -23.84 9.19 -19.10
C ALA A 185 -22.66 9.03 -20.08
N GLU A 186 -21.42 9.09 -19.58
CA GLU A 186 -20.21 8.84 -20.38
C GLU A 186 -20.09 7.37 -20.84
N LEU A 187 -20.55 6.42 -20.02
CA LEU A 187 -20.44 4.97 -20.30
C LEU A 187 -21.62 4.42 -21.11
N ASP A 188 -22.79 5.06 -21.07
CA ASP A 188 -24.03 4.62 -21.72
C ASP A 188 -23.87 4.18 -23.19
N PRO A 189 -23.11 4.89 -24.05
CA PRO A 189 -22.96 4.52 -25.47
C PRO A 189 -22.15 3.23 -25.73
N SER A 190 -21.36 2.77 -24.75
CA SER A 190 -20.45 1.63 -24.89
C SER A 190 -20.76 0.47 -23.93
N PHE A 191 -21.33 0.77 -22.77
CA PHE A 191 -21.56 -0.17 -21.67
C PHE A 191 -22.86 0.16 -20.90
N PRO A 192 -24.04 0.05 -21.53
CA PRO A 192 -25.31 0.48 -20.94
C PRO A 192 -25.65 -0.26 -19.63
N GLU A 193 -25.26 -1.53 -19.49
CA GLU A 193 -25.49 -2.31 -18.27
C GLU A 193 -24.69 -1.77 -17.07
N ILE A 194 -23.50 -1.20 -17.33
CA ILE A 194 -22.66 -0.56 -16.30
C ILE A 194 -23.25 0.81 -15.94
N ALA A 195 -23.70 1.58 -16.92
CA ALA A 195 -24.39 2.84 -16.71
C ALA A 195 -25.66 2.66 -15.84
N ASP A 196 -26.43 1.60 -16.09
CA ASP A 196 -27.60 1.20 -15.28
C ASP A 196 -27.25 0.93 -13.80
N VAL A 197 -26.14 0.23 -13.52
CA VAL A 197 -25.67 0.00 -12.14
C VAL A 197 -25.33 1.33 -11.46
N LEU A 198 -24.60 2.21 -12.14
CA LEU A 198 -24.23 3.53 -11.59
C LEU A 198 -25.47 4.41 -11.33
N ARG A 199 -26.48 4.35 -12.22
CA ARG A 199 -27.78 5.03 -12.02
C ARG A 199 -28.54 4.47 -10.81
N ARG A 200 -28.57 3.14 -10.60
CA ARG A 200 -29.19 2.51 -9.42
C ARG A 200 -28.48 2.88 -8.10
N ALA A 201 -27.15 2.88 -8.10
CA ALA A 201 -26.34 3.27 -6.95
C ALA A 201 -26.59 4.73 -6.53
N ALA A 202 -26.78 5.63 -7.50
CA ALA A 202 -27.07 7.05 -7.30
C ALA A 202 -28.51 7.33 -6.82
N ALA A 203 -29.51 6.57 -7.29
CA ALA A 203 -30.92 6.81 -7.00
C ALA A 203 -31.38 6.36 -5.61
N SER A 204 -30.71 5.37 -5.02
CA SER A 204 -31.18 4.69 -3.81
C SER A 204 -30.82 5.45 -2.52
N ARG A 205 -31.63 6.46 -2.16
CA ARG A 205 -31.78 6.90 -0.77
C ARG A 205 -32.88 6.08 -0.09
N ARG A 206 -32.62 5.58 1.11
CA ARG A 206 -33.63 5.11 2.06
C ARG A 206 -33.22 5.52 3.48
#